data_AF-A0AAT9I5X6-F1
#
_entry.id   AF-A0AAT9I5X6-F1
#
_cell.length_a   1.000
_cell.length_b   1.000
_cell.length_c   1.000
_cell.angle_alpha   90.00
_cell.angle_beta   90.00
_cell.angle_gamma   90.00
#
_symmetry.space_group_name_H-M   'P 1'
#
loop_
_entity.id
_entity.type
_entity.pdbx_description
1 polymer ?
#
loop_
_entity_poly.entity_id
_entity_poly.type
_entity_poly.pdbx_seq_one_letter_code
_entity_poly.pdbx_strand_id
1 'polypeptide(L)' 'MTEEFKVGDVVRIKSGGPSMTVVTGGSNMIDLIWFSKINQNYFYLTISIKCLEVSNADETAPKAY' A
#
# COMPACT_ATOMS: atom_id res chain seq x y z
N MET A 1 -18.33 -0.08 10.01
CA MET A 1 -16.95 0.21 10.40
C MET A 1 -16.30 0.96 9.26
N THR A 2 -15.95 2.22 9.45
CA THR A 2 -15.06 2.96 8.55
C THR A 2 -13.67 2.39 8.76
N GLU A 3 -13.11 1.71 7.77
CA GLU A 3 -11.70 1.34 7.78
C GLU A 3 -10.89 2.64 7.70
N GLU A 4 -10.28 3.03 8.82
CA GLU A 4 -9.38 4.19 8.88
C GLU A 4 -7.95 3.70 8.69
N PHE A 5 -7.40 3.96 7.50
CA PHE A 5 -5.99 3.78 7.23
C PHE A 5 -5.17 4.90 7.86
N LYS A 6 -4.03 4.55 8.46
CA LYS A 6 -3.12 5.50 9.11
C LYS A 6 -1.84 5.64 8.30
N VAL A 7 -1.21 6.81 8.42
CA VAL A 7 0.12 7.03 7.84
C VAL A 7 1.09 6.00 8.39
N GLY A 8 1.83 5.35 7.51
CA GLY A 8 2.73 4.24 7.82
C GLY A 8 2.13 2.84 7.64
N ASP A 9 0.80 2.71 7.49
CA ASP A 9 0.18 1.41 7.20
C ASP A 9 0.67 0.88 5.86
N VAL A 10 0.90 -0.45 5.82
CA VAL A 10 1.19 -1.16 4.57
C VAL A 10 -0.12 -1.72 4.03
N VAL A 11 -0.47 -1.32 2.82
CA VAL A 11 -1.73 -1.64 2.15
C VAL A 11 -1.47 -2.19 0.76
N ARG A 12 -2.51 -2.79 0.18
CA ARG A 12 -2.52 -3.26 -1.20
C ARG A 12 -3.86 -2.92 -1.86
N ILE A 13 -3.87 -2.80 -3.18
CA ILE A 13 -5.13 -2.73 -3.93
C ILE A 13 -5.78 -4.12 -3.88
N LYS A 14 -7.10 -4.18 -3.61
CA LYS A 14 -7.90 -5.42 -3.56
C LYS A 14 -7.85 -6.22 -4.87
N SER A 15 -7.67 -5.57 -6.01
CA SER A 15 -7.48 -6.22 -7.31
C SER A 15 -6.07 -6.79 -7.53
N GLY A 16 -5.18 -6.66 -6.54
CA GLY A 16 -3.76 -6.98 -6.64
C GLY A 16 -2.88 -5.77 -7.00
N GLY A 17 -1.56 -5.96 -6.90
CA GLY A 17 -0.57 -4.89 -7.07
C GLY A 17 0.62 -5.04 -6.12
N PRO A 18 1.51 -4.06 -6.02
CA PRO A 18 2.57 -4.04 -5.00
C PRO A 18 1.99 -3.70 -3.62
N SER A 19 2.70 -4.10 -2.56
CA SER A 19 2.48 -3.53 -1.23
C SER A 19 2.97 -2.09 -1.23
N MET A 20 2.16 -1.19 -0.69
CA MET A 20 2.40 0.25 -0.67
C MET A 20 2.24 0.79 0.74
N THR A 21 2.91 1.89 1.05
CA THR A 21 2.84 2.55 2.34
C THR A 21 1.97 3.80 2.24
N VAL A 22 1.07 4.00 3.19
CA VAL A 22 0.26 5.22 3.32
C VAL A 22 1.15 6.39 3.74
N VAL A 23 1.15 7.47 2.95
CA VAL A 23 1.93 8.69 3.25
C VAL A 23 1.07 9.86 3.72
N THR A 24 -0.20 9.92 3.30
CA THR A 24 -1.17 10.92 3.75
C THR A 24 -2.48 10.22 4.04
N GLY A 25 -3.16 10.61 5.12
CA GLY A 25 -4.50 10.13 5.45
C GLY A 25 -5.56 11.13 4.98
N GLY A 26 -6.57 10.65 4.26
CA GLY A 26 -7.73 11.43 3.84
C GLY A 26 -9.02 10.64 4.06
N SER A 27 -10.17 11.32 4.10
CA SER A 27 -11.46 10.69 4.43
C SER A 27 -12.03 9.79 3.33
N ASN A 28 -11.56 9.92 2.09
CA ASN A 28 -12.08 9.13 0.96
C ASN A 28 -10.99 8.73 -0.05
N MET A 29 -9.97 9.56 -0.20
CA MET A 29 -8.78 9.31 -1.02
C MET A 29 -7.55 9.29 -0.13
N ILE A 30 -6.56 8.50 -0.53
CA ILE A 30 -5.33 8.31 0.24
C ILE A 30 -4.15 8.27 -0.72
N ASP A 31 -3.03 8.89 -0.33
CA ASP A 31 -1.81 8.82 -1.11
C ASP A 31 -0.92 7.70 -0.59
N LEU A 32 -0.41 6.93 -1.53
CA LEU A 32 0.41 5.75 -1.30
C LEU A 32 1.75 5.92 -1.99
N ILE A 33 2.80 5.35 -1.39
CA ILE A 33 4.13 5.24 -1.98
C ILE A 33 4.61 3.79 -1.98
N TRP A 34 5.34 3.38 -3.01
CA TRP A 34 6.11 2.14 -2.98
C TRP A 34 7.38 2.26 -3.81
N PHE A 35 8.36 1.41 -3.50
CA PHE A 35 9.57 1.27 -4.30
C PHE A 35 9.41 0.10 -5.29
N SER A 36 9.60 0.35 -6.57
CA SER A 36 9.65 -0.71 -7.58
C SER A 36 11.08 -1.16 -7.79
N LYS A 37 11.37 -2.44 -7.49
CA LYS A 37 12.68 -3.06 -7.78
C LYS A 37 12.98 -3.16 -9.28
N ILE A 38 11.94 -3.17 -10.13
CA ILE A 38 12.10 -3.27 -11.59
C ILE A 38 12.67 -1.95 -12.13
N ASN A 39 12.07 -0.84 -11.71
CA ASN A 39 12.43 0.50 -12.20
C ASN A 39 13.44 1.23 -11.30
N GLN A 40 13.82 0.63 -10.17
CA GLN A 40 14.68 1.20 -9.13
C GLN A 40 14.25 2.62 -8.73
N ASN A 41 12.94 2.83 -8.58
CA ASN A 41 12.36 4.15 -8.34
C ASN A 41 11.12 4.07 -7.42
N TYR A 42 10.80 5.19 -6.79
CA TYR A 42 9.57 5.37 -6.02
C TYR A 42 8.41 5.77 -6.93
N PHE A 43 7.25 5.21 -6.64
CA PHE A 43 5.99 5.49 -7.31
C PHE A 43 4.97 5.98 -6.30
N TYR A 44 4.08 6.84 -6.76
CA TYR A 44 3.00 7.43 -5.97
C TYR A 44 1.67 7.11 -6.61
N LEU A 45 0.65 6.88 -5.78
CA LEU A 45 -0.72 6.66 -6.24
C LEU A 45 -1.71 7.28 -5.26
N THR A 46 -2.62 8.09 -5.78
CA THR A 46 -3.79 8.58 -5.04
C THR A 46 -5.00 7.74 -5.45
N ILE A 47 -5.61 7.03 -4.51
CA ILE A 47 -6.75 6.12 -4.78
C ILE A 47 -7.79 6.18 -3.67
N SER A 48 -9.01 5.73 -3.95
CA SER A 48 -10.06 5.62 -2.93
C SER A 48 -9.72 4.54 -1.90
N ILE A 49 -9.96 4.85 -0.62
CA ILE A 49 -9.78 3.92 0.50
C ILE A 49 -10.55 2.61 0.30
N LYS A 50 -11.68 2.63 -0.41
CA LYS A 50 -12.52 1.44 -0.66
C LYS A 50 -11.81 0.38 -1.49
N CYS A 51 -10.82 0.78 -2.29
CA CYS A 51 -10.06 -0.10 -3.16
C CYS A 51 -8.90 -0.81 -2.45
N LEU A 52 -8.67 -0.51 -1.17
CA LEU A 52 -7.50 -0.98 -0.44
C LEU A 52 -7.86 -2.02 0.62
N GLU A 53 -6.87 -2.85 0.94
CA GLU A 53 -6.86 -3.78 2.07
C GLU A 53 -5.52 -3.67 2.81
N VAL A 54 -5.53 -3.94 4.12
CA VAL A 54 -4.30 -3.96 4.93
C VAL A 54 -3.45 -5.17 4.52
N SER A 55 -2.20 -4.94 4.17
CA SER A 55 -1.23 -5.98 3.84
C SER A 55 -0.41 -6.28 5.09
N ASN A 56 -0.64 -7.44 5.71
CA ASN A 56 0.27 -7.92 6.74
C ASN A 56 1.62 -8.25 6.08
N ALA A 57 2.71 -7.69 6.61
CA ALA A 57 4.02 -7.71 5.98
C ALA A 57 4.73 -9.08 5.99
N ASP A 58 4.01 -10.19 6.16
CA ASP A 58 4.61 -11.50 6.48
C ASP A 58 4.21 -12.65 5.54
N GLU A 59 3.96 -12.39 4.25
CA GLU A 59 3.72 -13.51 3.30
C GLU A 59 4.56 -13.52 2.02
N THR A 60 5.49 -12.59 1.79
CA THR A 60 6.41 -12.71 0.63
C THR A 60 7.79 -12.10 0.83
N ALA A 61 8.40 -12.26 2.01
CA ALA A 61 9.86 -12.29 2.02
C ALA A 61 10.28 -13.60 1.29
N PRO A 62 10.94 -13.55 0.12
CA PRO A 62 11.51 -14.77 -0.44
C PRO A 62 12.47 -15.33 0.60
N LYS A 63 12.22 -16.55 1.08
CA LYS A 63 13.18 -17.29 1.89
C LYS A 63 14.46 -17.37 1.05
N ALA A 64 15.52 -16.71 1.53
CA ALA A 64 16.86 -16.98 1.03
C ALA A 64 17.17 -18.44 1.35
N TYR A 65 17.24 -19.29 0.32
CA TYR A 65 17.86 -20.61 0.40
C TYR A 65 19.37 -20.46 0.20
#